data_AF-A0A258W6H1-F1
#
_entry.id   AF-A0A258W6H1-F1
#
_cell.length_a   1.000
_cell.length_b   1.000
_cell.length_c   1.000
_cell.angle_alpha   90.00
_cell.angle_beta   90.00
_cell.angle_gamma   90.00
#
_symmetry.space_group_name_H-M   'P 1'
#
loop_
_entity.id
_entity.type
_entity.pdbx_description
1 polymer ?
#
loop_
_entity_poly.entity_id
_entity_poly.type
_entity_poly.pdbx_seq_one_letter_code
_entity_poly.pdbx_strand_id
1 'polypeptide(L)'
;MKNLKNEVTLFSDDVYFSSQVASLGLAREVGTVNDELARFIFDADSKKPVTQSSFKAEFVEWRGLFGIKIVSSESQRMTLRAKGFYDVVHPEFSFNADGTLHSLYIFPEIINKIAKTQDIDLVLVKTWGTNSIFGGFDPSKGYYQTNFWEIENNDSIKFADLVRHGQVAFLGTHDLIAHIAGIDKAHWPLLKENADRVYHAIRNYFIATRNPTIASLILPYTLGVVLDDLAQPPSYSSLNHIAVLDELILRLAKNEITPNQPTLLTEFPKSFQTIIDLSRTPQIQNTPERYRSVIASLVREVLRSSITGVG
;
A
#
# COMPACT_ATOMS: atom_id res chain seq x y z
N MET A 1 19.86 -7.56 -8.71
CA MET A 1 18.41 -7.83 -8.52
C MET A 1 18.24 -9.32 -8.24
N LYS A 2 17.68 -9.68 -7.07
CA LYS A 2 17.37 -11.10 -6.75
C LYS A 2 16.27 -11.60 -7.69
N ASN A 3 16.27 -12.91 -7.97
CA ASN A 3 15.36 -13.54 -8.91
C ASN A 3 13.91 -13.52 -8.37
N LEU A 4 13.02 -12.74 -8.99
CA LEU A 4 11.63 -12.51 -8.54
C LEU A 4 10.75 -13.77 -8.61
N LYS A 5 11.13 -14.81 -9.38
CA LYS A 5 10.32 -16.01 -9.58
C LYS A 5 10.00 -16.81 -8.31
N ASN A 6 10.79 -16.67 -7.25
CA ASN A 6 10.52 -17.34 -5.97
C ASN A 6 9.86 -16.42 -4.93
N GLU A 7 9.63 -15.16 -5.26
CA GLU A 7 9.23 -14.11 -4.32
C GLU A 7 7.71 -13.92 -4.22
N VAL A 8 7.02 -14.07 -5.36
CA VAL A 8 5.58 -13.84 -5.49
C VAL A 8 4.89 -15.18 -5.74
N THR A 9 3.85 -15.47 -4.96
CA THR A 9 2.98 -16.65 -5.15
C THR A 9 1.59 -16.16 -5.52
N LEU A 10 0.98 -16.69 -6.58
CA LEU A 10 -0.41 -16.36 -6.90
C LEU A 10 -1.32 -16.95 -5.84
N PHE A 11 -2.31 -16.18 -5.40
CA PHE A 11 -3.28 -16.65 -4.40
C PHE A 11 -4.02 -17.89 -4.88
N SER A 12 -4.21 -18.04 -6.20
CA SER A 12 -4.87 -19.22 -6.78
C SER A 12 -4.01 -20.47 -6.90
N ASP A 13 -2.70 -20.41 -6.66
CA ASP A 13 -1.84 -21.59 -6.72
C ASP A 13 -2.13 -22.54 -5.53
N ASP A 14 -2.40 -21.96 -4.36
CA ASP A 14 -2.86 -22.68 -3.15
C ASP A 14 -3.81 -21.79 -2.35
N VAL A 15 -5.09 -21.79 -2.73
CA VAL A 15 -6.11 -20.90 -2.17
C VAL A 15 -6.28 -21.08 -0.66
N TYR A 16 -6.19 -22.31 -0.17
CA TYR A 16 -6.39 -22.59 1.25
C TYR A 16 -5.21 -22.06 2.07
N PHE A 17 -3.98 -22.37 1.66
CA PHE A 17 -2.79 -21.83 2.31
C PHE A 17 -2.75 -20.30 2.22
N SER A 18 -3.04 -19.73 1.05
CA SER A 18 -3.07 -18.27 0.89
C SER A 18 -4.13 -17.60 1.75
N SER A 19 -5.28 -18.25 1.94
CA SER A 19 -6.31 -17.77 2.88
C SER A 19 -5.81 -17.79 4.32
N GLN A 20 -5.09 -18.83 4.74
CA GLN A 20 -4.48 -18.88 6.07
C GLN A 20 -3.48 -17.74 6.29
N VAL A 21 -2.62 -17.47 5.31
CA VAL A 21 -1.62 -16.39 5.39
C VAL A 21 -2.29 -15.02 5.49
N ALA A 22 -3.24 -14.71 4.58
CA ALA A 22 -3.95 -13.42 4.60
C ALA A 22 -4.78 -13.25 5.87
N SER A 23 -5.49 -14.30 6.32
CA SER A 23 -6.22 -14.29 7.59
C SER A 23 -5.31 -14.05 8.79
N LEU A 24 -4.11 -14.65 8.82
CA LEU A 24 -3.15 -14.41 9.88
C LEU A 24 -2.66 -12.96 9.90
N GLY A 25 -2.33 -12.39 8.74
CA GLY A 25 -1.89 -11.00 8.68
C GLY A 25 -2.98 -10.00 9.07
N LEU A 26 -4.21 -10.21 8.59
CA LEU A 26 -5.37 -9.45 9.07
C LEU A 26 -5.53 -9.55 10.59
N ALA A 27 -5.49 -10.76 11.16
CA ALA A 27 -5.63 -10.97 12.60
C ALA A 27 -4.50 -10.34 13.44
N ARG A 28 -3.30 -10.19 12.86
CA ARG A 28 -2.15 -9.54 13.51
C ARG A 28 -2.27 -8.02 13.56
N GLU A 29 -2.92 -7.42 12.57
CA GLU A 29 -3.07 -5.97 12.48
C GLU A 29 -4.31 -5.47 13.23
N VAL A 30 -5.42 -6.21 13.20
CA VAL A 30 -6.68 -5.81 13.85
C VAL A 30 -6.47 -5.45 15.33
N GLY A 31 -6.95 -4.27 15.71
CA GLY A 31 -6.82 -3.71 17.04
C GLY A 31 -5.46 -3.10 17.39
N THR A 32 -4.48 -3.17 16.48
CA THR A 32 -3.13 -2.60 16.65
C THR A 32 -2.98 -1.30 15.87
N VAL A 33 -1.88 -0.55 16.06
CA VAL A 33 -1.59 0.71 15.34
C VAL A 33 -1.60 0.60 13.81
N ASN A 34 -1.47 -0.61 13.26
CA ASN A 34 -1.50 -0.88 11.82
C ASN A 34 -2.90 -1.27 11.31
N ASP A 35 -3.92 -1.26 12.16
CA ASP A 35 -5.31 -1.51 11.76
C ASP A 35 -5.84 -0.35 10.92
N GLU A 36 -5.61 -0.43 9.61
CA GLU A 36 -6.09 0.56 8.65
C GLU A 36 -7.62 0.47 8.46
N LEU A 37 -8.21 -0.69 8.75
CA LEU A 37 -9.64 -0.92 8.67
C LEU A 37 -10.42 -0.09 9.71
N ALA A 38 -9.92 0.02 10.95
CA ALA A 38 -10.60 0.71 12.03
C ALA A 38 -10.99 2.17 11.70
N ARG A 39 -10.22 2.85 10.84
CA ARG A 39 -10.48 4.24 10.40
C ARG A 39 -11.80 4.42 9.66
N PHE A 40 -12.36 3.32 9.14
CA PHE A 40 -13.58 3.33 8.33
C PHE A 40 -14.79 2.73 9.05
N ILE A 41 -14.64 2.29 10.31
CA ILE A 41 -15.71 1.68 11.09
C ILE A 41 -16.26 2.69 12.10
N PHE A 42 -17.57 2.92 12.02
CA PHE A 42 -18.28 3.88 12.87
C PHE A 42 -19.44 3.20 13.58
N ASP A 43 -19.64 3.57 14.84
CA ASP A 43 -20.82 3.16 15.58
C ASP A 43 -22.08 3.75 14.92
N ALA A 44 -23.08 2.89 14.69
CA ALA A 44 -24.26 3.23 13.90
C ALA A 44 -25.14 4.27 14.60
N ASP A 45 -25.18 4.26 15.93
CA ASP A 45 -26.06 5.13 16.71
C ASP A 45 -25.39 6.49 16.96
N SER A 46 -24.15 6.50 17.48
CA SER A 46 -23.41 7.72 17.81
C SER A 46 -22.74 8.39 16.62
N LYS A 47 -22.59 7.68 15.48
CA LYS A 47 -21.86 8.10 14.27
C LYS A 47 -20.38 8.42 14.49
N LYS A 48 -19.83 8.09 15.66
CA LYS A 48 -18.42 8.28 16.00
C LYS A 48 -17.58 7.07 15.54
N PRO A 49 -16.28 7.27 15.26
CA PRO A 49 -15.37 6.15 15.02
C PRO A 49 -15.39 5.19 16.20
N VAL A 50 -15.40 3.88 15.93
CA VAL A 50 -15.22 2.85 16.97
C VAL A 50 -13.76 2.84 17.38
N THR A 51 -13.48 2.71 18.68
CA THR A 51 -12.10 2.72 19.17
C THR A 51 -11.34 1.53 18.61
N GLN A 52 -10.21 1.80 17.95
CA GLN A 52 -9.37 0.80 17.30
C GLN A 52 -9.00 -0.36 18.23
N SER A 53 -8.54 -0.07 19.46
CA SER A 53 -8.17 -1.09 20.45
C SER A 53 -9.33 -1.95 20.96
N SER A 54 -10.58 -1.62 20.60
CA SER A 54 -11.75 -2.45 20.93
C SER A 54 -11.93 -3.63 19.99
N PHE A 55 -11.26 -3.63 18.83
CA PHE A 55 -11.37 -4.68 17.84
C PHE A 55 -10.53 -5.90 18.21
N LYS A 56 -11.11 -7.09 17.97
CA LYS A 56 -10.44 -8.37 18.10
C LYS A 56 -10.77 -9.25 16.91
N ALA A 57 -9.78 -10.01 16.45
CA ALA A 57 -9.95 -11.01 15.41
C ALA A 57 -9.93 -12.43 16.01
N GLU A 58 -10.84 -13.28 15.51
CA GLU A 58 -10.92 -14.72 15.81
C GLU A 58 -10.80 -15.48 14.49
N PHE A 59 -9.98 -16.53 14.44
CA PHE A 59 -9.95 -17.42 13.27
C PHE A 59 -11.23 -18.24 13.21
N VAL A 60 -11.78 -18.37 12.00
CA VAL A 60 -12.99 -19.13 11.75
C VAL A 60 -12.82 -20.01 10.52
N GLU A 61 -13.47 -21.16 10.52
CA GLU A 61 -13.58 -22.03 9.36
C GLU A 61 -15.04 -22.35 9.09
N TRP A 62 -15.48 -22.18 7.84
CA TRP A 62 -16.85 -22.45 7.45
C TRP A 62 -16.90 -23.13 6.09
N ARG A 63 -17.41 -24.37 6.05
CA ARG A 63 -17.52 -25.17 4.81
C ARG A 63 -16.21 -25.25 4.03
N GLY A 64 -15.08 -25.36 4.73
CA GLY A 64 -13.74 -25.41 4.14
C GLY A 64 -13.13 -24.04 3.79
N LEU A 65 -13.87 -22.94 3.98
CA LEU A 65 -13.32 -21.59 3.85
C LEU A 65 -12.65 -21.18 5.17
N PHE A 66 -11.36 -20.90 5.13
CA PHE A 66 -10.61 -20.33 6.25
C PHE A 66 -10.70 -18.80 6.22
N GLY A 67 -10.94 -18.17 7.37
CA GLY A 67 -11.16 -16.74 7.47
C GLY A 67 -10.95 -16.18 8.86
N ILE A 68 -11.36 -14.93 9.03
CA ILE A 68 -11.42 -14.27 10.34
C ILE A 68 -12.80 -13.67 10.59
N LYS A 69 -13.14 -13.57 11.87
CA LYS A 69 -14.24 -12.79 12.40
C LYS A 69 -13.67 -11.65 13.22
N ILE A 70 -14.04 -10.43 12.88
CA ILE A 70 -13.66 -9.23 13.64
C ILE A 70 -14.87 -8.75 14.43
N VAL A 71 -14.68 -8.49 15.73
CA VAL A 71 -15.71 -7.97 16.63
C VAL A 71 -15.18 -6.77 17.40
N SER A 72 -16.06 -5.83 17.75
CA SER A 72 -15.76 -4.75 18.69
C SER A 72 -16.36 -5.08 20.06
N SER A 73 -15.62 -4.80 21.14
CA SER A 73 -16.16 -4.84 22.51
C SER A 73 -17.03 -3.63 22.87
N GLU A 74 -17.01 -2.57 22.06
CA GLU A 74 -17.69 -1.29 22.33
C GLU A 74 -18.98 -1.12 21.54
N SER A 75 -19.08 -1.72 20.34
CA SER A 75 -20.26 -1.62 19.49
C SER A 75 -20.68 -2.96 18.90
N GLN A 76 -21.99 -3.19 18.84
CA GLN A 76 -22.63 -4.32 18.17
C GLN A 76 -23.42 -3.89 16.93
N ARG A 77 -23.39 -2.59 16.61
CA ARG A 77 -24.08 -1.99 15.47
C ARG A 77 -23.13 -1.01 14.81
N MET A 78 -22.36 -1.51 13.87
CA MET A 78 -21.32 -0.78 13.16
C MET A 78 -21.75 -0.46 11.73
N THR A 79 -21.16 0.60 11.17
CA THR A 79 -21.30 1.01 9.78
C THR A 79 -19.92 1.22 9.18
N LEU A 80 -19.76 0.78 7.93
CA LEU A 80 -18.55 1.01 7.14
C LEU A 80 -18.71 2.24 6.25
N ARG A 81 -17.66 3.06 6.19
CA ARG A 81 -17.60 4.23 5.30
C ARG A 81 -16.59 4.09 4.15
N ALA A 82 -15.99 2.92 3.98
CA ALA A 82 -15.14 2.61 2.83
C ALA A 82 -15.96 2.06 1.66
N LYS A 83 -15.71 2.58 0.45
CA LYS A 83 -16.39 2.15 -0.78
C LYS A 83 -16.08 0.68 -1.06
N GLY A 84 -17.10 -0.11 -1.40
CA GLY A 84 -16.95 -1.51 -1.79
C GLY A 84 -16.59 -2.47 -0.65
N PHE A 85 -16.45 -1.99 0.59
CA PHE A 85 -16.06 -2.88 1.70
C PHE A 85 -17.18 -3.84 2.12
N TYR A 86 -18.45 -3.47 1.91
CA TYR A 86 -19.56 -4.39 2.15
C TYR A 86 -19.52 -5.63 1.24
N ASP A 87 -18.85 -5.55 0.08
CA ASP A 87 -18.75 -6.67 -0.86
C ASP A 87 -17.75 -7.74 -0.38
N VAL A 88 -16.82 -7.38 0.50
CA VAL A 88 -15.75 -8.27 0.98
C VAL A 88 -16.04 -8.89 2.36
N VAL A 89 -17.19 -8.56 2.98
CA VAL A 89 -17.66 -9.18 4.23
C VAL A 89 -18.80 -10.15 3.97
N HIS A 90 -18.88 -11.24 4.74
CA HIS A 90 -19.89 -12.27 4.55
C HIS A 90 -21.29 -11.76 4.93
N PRO A 91 -22.28 -11.76 4.02
CA PRO A 91 -23.57 -11.11 4.24
C PRO A 91 -24.41 -11.76 5.35
N GLU A 92 -24.39 -13.09 5.47
CA GLU A 92 -25.22 -13.78 6.45
C GLU A 92 -24.66 -13.72 7.88
N PHE A 93 -23.34 -13.52 8.04
CA PHE A 93 -22.68 -13.63 9.34
C PHE A 93 -22.26 -12.28 9.91
N SER A 94 -22.20 -11.24 9.08
CA SER A 94 -21.70 -9.93 9.49
C SER A 94 -22.82 -8.99 9.92
N PHE A 95 -24.04 -9.18 9.41
CA PHE A 95 -25.12 -8.20 9.47
C PHE A 95 -26.18 -8.51 10.52
N ASN A 96 -26.63 -7.46 11.19
CA ASN A 96 -27.88 -7.41 11.94
C ASN A 96 -29.07 -7.33 10.98
N ALA A 97 -30.27 -7.61 11.50
CA ALA A 97 -31.52 -7.54 10.73
C ALA A 97 -31.84 -6.13 10.19
N ASP A 98 -31.28 -5.07 10.80
CA ASP A 98 -31.44 -3.67 10.38
C ASP A 98 -30.41 -3.22 9.34
N GLY A 99 -29.53 -4.12 8.87
CA GLY A 99 -28.48 -3.83 7.91
C GLY A 99 -27.20 -3.22 8.50
N THR A 100 -27.11 -3.01 9.81
CA THR A 100 -25.85 -2.67 10.49
C THR A 100 -24.97 -3.91 10.67
N LEU A 101 -23.68 -3.74 10.93
CA LEU A 101 -22.75 -4.85 11.15
C LEU A 101 -22.61 -5.13 12.66
N HIS A 102 -22.79 -6.37 13.09
CA HIS A 102 -22.41 -6.79 14.46
C HIS A 102 -21.00 -7.38 14.51
N SER A 103 -20.49 -7.83 13.37
CA SER A 103 -19.13 -8.35 13.20
C SER A 103 -18.73 -8.27 11.74
N LEU A 104 -17.47 -8.51 11.43
CA LEU A 104 -17.00 -8.62 10.05
C LEU A 104 -16.43 -10.02 9.86
N TYR A 105 -17.14 -10.86 9.11
CA TYR A 105 -16.62 -12.14 8.68
C TYR A 105 -15.96 -11.99 7.32
N ILE A 106 -14.65 -12.24 7.27
CA ILE A 106 -13.81 -12.06 6.09
C ILE A 106 -13.20 -13.41 5.72
N PHE A 107 -13.51 -13.88 4.51
CA PHE A 107 -12.94 -15.10 3.94
C PHE A 107 -12.09 -14.73 2.73
N PRO A 108 -10.74 -14.77 2.84
CA PRO A 108 -9.85 -14.40 1.75
C PRO A 108 -10.09 -15.13 0.42
N GLU A 109 -10.53 -16.38 0.45
CA GLU A 109 -10.93 -17.09 -0.78
C GLU A 109 -12.09 -16.39 -1.52
N ILE A 110 -13.10 -15.89 -0.81
CA ILE A 110 -14.22 -15.14 -1.42
C ILE A 110 -13.69 -13.86 -2.04
N ILE A 111 -12.80 -13.17 -1.34
CA ILE A 111 -12.15 -11.95 -1.83
C ILE A 111 -11.34 -12.22 -3.11
N ASN A 112 -10.57 -13.31 -3.15
CA ASN A 112 -9.86 -13.74 -4.35
C ASN A 112 -10.81 -14.00 -5.52
N LYS A 113 -11.99 -14.61 -5.27
CA LYS A 113 -13.02 -14.78 -6.32
C LYS A 113 -13.54 -13.44 -6.82
N ILE A 114 -13.80 -12.48 -5.92
CA ILE A 114 -14.24 -11.12 -6.28
C ILE A 114 -13.17 -10.43 -7.15
N ALA A 115 -11.91 -10.42 -6.71
CA ALA A 115 -10.80 -9.82 -7.45
C ALA A 115 -10.65 -10.43 -8.87
N LYS A 116 -10.81 -11.75 -9.00
CA LYS A 116 -10.80 -12.42 -10.31
C LYS A 116 -11.92 -11.98 -11.24
N THR A 117 -13.12 -11.65 -10.73
CA THR A 117 -14.18 -11.06 -11.58
C THR A 117 -13.80 -9.68 -12.13
N GLN A 118 -12.84 -9.03 -11.48
CA GLN A 118 -12.28 -7.73 -11.86
C GLN A 118 -11.00 -7.88 -12.70
N ASP A 119 -10.69 -9.10 -13.17
CA ASP A 119 -9.49 -9.41 -13.96
C ASP A 119 -8.16 -9.09 -13.22
N ILE A 120 -8.18 -9.19 -11.88
CA ILE A 120 -7.03 -8.94 -11.00
C ILE A 120 -6.65 -10.20 -10.22
N ASP A 121 -5.35 -10.48 -10.19
CA ASP A 121 -4.78 -11.58 -9.42
C ASP A 121 -4.31 -11.09 -8.05
N LEU A 122 -4.81 -11.72 -6.99
CA LEU A 122 -4.22 -11.53 -5.67
C LEU A 122 -2.93 -12.35 -5.57
N VAL A 123 -1.95 -11.81 -4.86
CA VAL A 123 -0.65 -12.47 -4.65
C VAL A 123 -0.21 -12.40 -3.19
N LEU A 124 0.64 -13.34 -2.80
CA LEU A 124 1.44 -13.25 -1.60
C LEU A 124 2.87 -12.85 -1.99
N VAL A 125 3.39 -11.79 -1.37
CA VAL A 125 4.78 -11.38 -1.50
C VAL A 125 5.53 -11.83 -0.26
N LYS A 126 6.44 -12.80 -0.40
CA LYS A 126 7.04 -13.51 0.74
C LYS A 126 7.86 -12.60 1.65
N THR A 127 8.66 -11.69 1.09
CA THR A 127 9.45 -10.73 1.88
C THR A 127 8.57 -9.75 2.63
N TRP A 128 7.48 -9.28 2.02
CA TRP A 128 6.51 -8.41 2.68
C TRP A 128 5.84 -9.14 3.84
N GLY A 129 5.29 -10.33 3.60
CA GLY A 129 4.69 -11.14 4.66
C GLY A 129 5.68 -11.47 5.78
N THR A 130 6.94 -11.75 5.45
CA THR A 130 7.98 -12.01 6.46
C THR A 130 8.28 -10.77 7.31
N ASN A 131 8.13 -9.56 6.77
CA ASN A 131 8.37 -8.32 7.51
C ASN A 131 7.14 -7.86 8.30
N SER A 132 5.97 -7.83 7.66
CA SER A 132 4.73 -7.27 8.24
C SER A 132 3.97 -8.27 9.12
N ILE A 133 3.92 -9.55 8.74
CA ILE A 133 3.15 -10.58 9.45
C ILE A 133 4.02 -11.37 10.43
N PHE A 134 5.20 -11.82 9.98
CA PHE A 134 6.08 -12.72 10.73
C PHE A 134 7.31 -12.02 11.33
N GLY A 135 7.50 -10.73 11.04
CA GLY A 135 8.69 -9.97 11.37
C GLY A 135 8.60 -9.23 12.70
N GLY A 136 9.70 -8.59 13.08
CA GLY A 136 9.85 -7.81 14.31
C GLY A 136 9.29 -6.39 14.18
N PHE A 137 8.04 -6.25 13.71
CA PHE A 137 7.33 -4.98 13.84
C PHE A 137 7.31 -4.58 15.31
N ASP A 138 7.85 -3.41 15.60
CA ASP A 138 7.97 -2.86 16.93
C ASP A 138 7.15 -1.56 16.97
N PRO A 139 5.98 -1.56 17.63
CA PRO A 139 5.12 -0.37 17.70
C PRO A 139 5.77 0.78 18.46
N SER A 140 6.91 0.57 19.13
CA SER A 140 7.70 1.64 19.75
C SER A 140 8.68 2.31 18.77
N LYS A 141 8.89 1.75 17.56
CA LYS A 141 9.71 2.36 16.52
C LYS A 141 8.88 3.35 15.72
N GLY A 142 9.45 4.52 15.45
CA GLY A 142 8.77 5.56 14.67
C GLY A 142 8.50 5.12 13.23
N TYR A 143 7.40 5.60 12.66
CA TYR A 143 6.93 5.36 11.28
C TYR A 143 8.06 5.34 10.22
N TYR A 144 9.05 6.24 10.35
CA TYR A 144 10.17 6.35 9.41
C TYR A 144 11.15 5.17 9.42
N GLN A 145 11.25 4.38 10.50
CA GLN A 145 12.12 3.20 10.54
C GLN A 145 11.57 2.04 9.68
N THR A 146 10.24 1.94 9.56
CA THR A 146 9.59 0.97 8.65
C THR A 146 9.89 1.32 7.19
N ASN A 147 9.86 2.62 6.86
CA ASN A 147 10.14 3.12 5.50
C ASN A 147 11.59 2.85 5.05
N PHE A 148 12.56 2.80 5.97
CA PHE A 148 13.95 2.44 5.59
C PHE A 148 14.06 0.99 5.12
N TRP A 149 13.31 0.06 5.73
CA TRP A 149 13.30 -1.33 5.27
C TRP A 149 12.72 -1.45 3.86
N GLU A 150 11.61 -0.76 3.58
CA GLU A 150 10.98 -0.75 2.25
C GLU A 150 11.89 -0.14 1.18
N ILE A 151 12.63 0.91 1.56
CA ILE A 151 13.66 1.52 0.73
C ILE A 151 14.79 0.53 0.41
N GLU A 152 15.36 -0.11 1.43
CA GLU A 152 16.46 -1.07 1.27
C GLU A 152 16.06 -2.28 0.43
N ASN A 153 14.79 -2.67 0.49
CA ASN A 153 14.22 -3.78 -0.28
C ASN A 153 13.67 -3.35 -1.64
N ASN A 154 13.72 -2.06 -1.95
CA ASN A 154 13.24 -1.44 -3.19
C ASN A 154 11.78 -1.83 -3.46
N ASP A 155 10.91 -1.70 -2.47
CA ASP A 155 9.54 -2.16 -2.59
C ASP A 155 8.76 -1.42 -3.67
N SER A 156 9.15 -0.18 -3.99
CA SER A 156 8.57 0.60 -5.08
C SER A 156 8.70 -0.06 -6.44
N ILE A 157 9.87 -0.66 -6.78
CA ILE A 157 9.99 -1.37 -8.06
C ILE A 157 9.19 -2.67 -8.06
N LYS A 158 9.09 -3.36 -6.91
CA LYS A 158 8.31 -4.59 -6.79
C LYS A 158 6.82 -4.30 -6.93
N PHE A 159 6.31 -3.30 -6.21
CA PHE A 159 4.93 -2.88 -6.28
C PHE A 159 4.54 -2.48 -7.71
N ALA A 160 5.37 -1.66 -8.37
CA ALA A 160 5.16 -1.31 -9.77
C ALA A 160 5.14 -2.54 -10.70
N ASP A 161 6.01 -3.53 -10.43
CA ASP A 161 6.02 -4.81 -11.17
C ASP A 161 4.74 -5.61 -10.96
N LEU A 162 4.17 -5.64 -9.75
CA LEU A 162 2.89 -6.30 -9.48
C LEU A 162 1.75 -5.59 -10.22
N VAL A 163 1.62 -4.28 -10.02
CA VAL A 163 0.52 -3.49 -10.57
C VAL A 163 0.51 -3.55 -12.09
N ARG A 164 1.66 -3.44 -12.76
CA ARG A 164 1.72 -3.53 -14.24
C ARG A 164 1.29 -4.90 -14.78
N HIS A 165 1.36 -5.96 -13.98
CA HIS A 165 0.83 -7.28 -14.34
C HIS A 165 -0.62 -7.52 -13.90
N GLY A 166 -1.30 -6.53 -13.31
CA GLY A 166 -2.65 -6.72 -12.79
C GLY A 166 -2.67 -7.52 -11.48
N GLN A 167 -1.63 -7.39 -10.66
CA GLN A 167 -1.48 -8.11 -9.41
C GLN A 167 -1.57 -7.17 -8.21
N VAL A 168 -2.20 -7.63 -7.12
CA VAL A 168 -2.33 -6.90 -5.85
C VAL A 168 -1.91 -7.83 -4.72
N ALA A 169 -1.06 -7.35 -3.81
CA ALA A 169 -0.72 -8.12 -2.62
C ALA A 169 -1.93 -8.21 -1.68
N PHE A 170 -2.11 -9.36 -1.03
CA PHE A 170 -3.12 -9.50 0.02
C PHE A 170 -2.54 -10.18 1.26
N LEU A 171 -2.08 -9.36 2.19
CA LEU A 171 -1.37 -9.77 3.40
C LEU A 171 -1.95 -9.13 4.66
N GLY A 172 -2.58 -7.95 4.58
CA GLY A 172 -3.06 -7.22 5.76
C GLY A 172 -4.34 -6.39 5.55
N THR A 173 -4.67 -5.59 6.57
CA THR A 173 -5.82 -4.68 6.59
C THR A 173 -5.65 -3.54 5.62
N HIS A 174 -4.43 -3.01 5.46
CA HIS A 174 -4.08 -2.03 4.42
C HIS A 174 -4.47 -2.55 3.03
N ASP A 175 -3.99 -3.73 2.67
CA ASP A 175 -4.28 -4.32 1.35
C ASP A 175 -5.79 -4.46 1.10
N LEU A 176 -6.50 -4.95 2.12
CA LEU A 176 -7.93 -5.14 2.07
C LEU A 176 -8.69 -3.84 1.86
N ILE A 177 -8.39 -2.81 2.65
CA ILE A 177 -9.14 -1.55 2.65
C ILE A 177 -8.73 -0.62 1.52
N ALA A 178 -7.44 -0.58 1.19
CA ALA A 178 -6.85 0.40 0.31
C ALA A 178 -6.85 -0.08 -1.14
N HIS A 179 -6.66 -1.38 -1.43
CA HIS A 179 -6.48 -1.86 -2.80
C HIS A 179 -7.58 -2.82 -3.27
N ILE A 180 -8.14 -3.60 -2.37
CA ILE A 180 -9.07 -4.68 -2.72
C ILE A 180 -10.54 -4.25 -2.61
N ALA A 181 -10.91 -3.60 -1.51
CA ALA A 181 -12.27 -3.10 -1.32
C ALA A 181 -12.58 -2.01 -2.35
N GLY A 182 -13.58 -2.26 -3.20
CA GLY A 182 -13.96 -1.31 -4.26
C GLY A 182 -13.07 -1.34 -5.50
N ILE A 183 -12.31 -2.42 -5.70
CA ILE A 183 -11.56 -2.67 -6.93
C ILE A 183 -12.46 -2.64 -8.16
N ASP A 184 -12.01 -1.94 -9.21
CA ASP A 184 -12.81 -1.69 -10.42
C ASP A 184 -11.94 -1.80 -11.68
N LYS A 185 -12.16 -2.89 -12.42
CA LYS A 185 -11.38 -3.23 -13.61
C LYS A 185 -11.39 -2.16 -14.70
N ALA A 186 -12.39 -1.28 -14.74
CA ALA A 186 -12.48 -0.24 -15.76
C ALA A 186 -11.30 0.74 -15.70
N HIS A 187 -10.70 0.93 -14.52
CA HIS A 187 -9.61 1.87 -14.31
C HIS A 187 -8.21 1.24 -14.40
N TRP A 188 -8.13 -0.08 -14.32
CA TRP A 188 -6.87 -0.81 -14.31
C TRP A 188 -6.00 -0.65 -15.55
N PRO A 189 -6.52 -0.51 -16.79
CA PRO A 189 -5.67 -0.27 -17.96
C PRO A 189 -4.74 0.95 -17.79
N LEU A 190 -5.28 2.08 -17.32
CA LEU A 190 -4.49 3.30 -17.09
C LEU A 190 -3.53 3.13 -15.90
N LEU A 191 -3.97 2.45 -14.84
CA LEU A 191 -3.11 2.16 -13.69
C LEU A 191 -1.90 1.30 -14.10
N LYS A 192 -2.13 0.26 -14.91
CA LYS A 192 -1.08 -0.63 -15.44
C LYS A 192 -0.09 0.13 -16.31
N GLU A 193 -0.57 1.03 -17.16
CA GLU A 193 0.31 1.89 -17.97
C GLU A 193 1.20 2.77 -17.08
N ASN A 194 0.64 3.42 -16.06
CA ASN A 194 1.43 4.24 -15.14
C ASN A 194 2.43 3.41 -14.32
N ALA A 195 2.04 2.22 -13.87
CA ALA A 195 2.94 1.29 -13.19
C ALA A 195 4.09 0.83 -14.09
N ASP A 196 3.85 0.59 -15.37
CA ASP A 196 4.88 0.23 -16.35
C ASP A 196 5.88 1.38 -16.57
N ARG A 197 5.38 2.62 -16.71
CA ARG A 197 6.21 3.84 -16.79
C ARG A 197 7.11 3.99 -15.56
N VAL A 198 6.54 3.82 -14.37
CA VAL A 198 7.25 3.86 -13.08
C VAL A 198 8.32 2.76 -13.04
N TYR A 199 7.96 1.52 -13.35
CA TYR A 199 8.85 0.38 -13.33
C TYR A 199 10.09 0.61 -14.20
N HIS A 200 9.87 1.04 -15.45
CA HIS A 200 10.94 1.32 -16.39
C HIS A 200 11.80 2.51 -15.94
N ALA A 201 11.20 3.57 -15.39
CA ALA A 201 11.96 4.69 -14.85
C ALA A 201 12.93 4.26 -13.73
N ILE A 202 12.44 3.48 -12.74
CA ILE A 202 13.28 2.98 -11.64
C ILE A 202 14.35 2.01 -12.15
N ARG A 203 13.99 1.07 -13.04
CA ARG A 203 14.95 0.13 -13.63
C ARG A 203 16.07 0.85 -14.37
N ASN A 204 15.73 1.81 -15.21
CA ASN A 204 16.69 2.52 -16.04
C ASN A 204 17.62 3.38 -15.19
N TYR A 205 17.10 4.00 -14.14
CA TYR A 205 17.89 4.78 -13.19
C TYR A 205 18.98 3.94 -12.49
N PHE A 206 18.69 2.69 -12.15
CA PHE A 206 19.65 1.79 -11.50
C PHE A 206 20.42 0.85 -12.46
N ILE A 207 20.28 1.00 -13.79
CA ILE A 207 20.78 0.01 -14.76
C ILE A 207 22.29 -0.25 -14.64
N ALA A 208 23.07 0.80 -14.36
CA ALA A 208 24.53 0.73 -14.24
C ALA A 208 25.02 0.61 -12.79
N THR A 209 24.10 0.55 -11.82
CA THR A 209 24.44 0.62 -10.39
C THR A 209 24.13 -0.69 -9.70
N ARG A 210 25.17 -1.30 -9.11
CA ARG A 210 25.03 -2.52 -8.32
C ARG A 210 24.61 -2.25 -6.88
N ASN A 211 25.11 -1.16 -6.30
CA ASN A 211 24.93 -0.81 -4.88
C ASN A 211 24.47 0.66 -4.77
N PRO A 212 23.16 0.92 -4.93
CA PRO A 212 22.64 2.27 -4.78
C PRO A 212 22.75 2.75 -3.33
N THR A 213 22.92 4.06 -3.14
CA THR A 213 22.90 4.65 -1.79
C THR A 213 21.46 4.88 -1.33
N ILE A 214 21.22 4.90 -0.02
CA ILE A 214 19.89 5.16 0.56
C ILE A 214 19.29 6.48 0.04
N ALA A 215 20.09 7.54 -0.05
CA ALA A 215 19.64 8.81 -0.62
C ALA A 215 19.12 8.68 -2.05
N SER A 216 19.81 7.88 -2.88
CA SER A 216 19.40 7.67 -4.27
C SER A 216 18.10 6.88 -4.41
N LEU A 217 17.68 6.17 -3.34
CA LEU A 217 16.44 5.42 -3.30
C LEU A 217 15.24 6.26 -2.83
N ILE A 218 15.44 7.46 -2.26
CA ILE A 218 14.35 8.31 -1.78
C ILE A 218 13.40 8.74 -2.90
N LEU A 219 13.94 9.14 -4.05
CA LEU A 219 13.12 9.58 -5.17
C LEU A 219 12.32 8.40 -5.80
N PRO A 220 12.94 7.24 -6.09
CA PRO A 220 12.20 6.01 -6.43
C PRO A 220 11.13 5.64 -5.40
N TYR A 221 11.46 5.75 -4.11
CA TYR A 221 10.53 5.44 -3.02
C TYR A 221 9.30 6.35 -3.01
N THR A 222 9.53 7.66 -3.10
CA THR A 222 8.45 8.66 -3.21
C THR A 222 7.52 8.35 -4.38
N LEU A 223 8.11 8.00 -5.53
CA LEU A 223 7.39 7.64 -6.74
C LEU A 223 6.59 6.34 -6.56
N GLY A 224 7.11 5.36 -5.83
CA GLY A 224 6.38 4.15 -5.43
C GLY A 224 5.18 4.45 -4.53
N VAL A 225 5.33 5.32 -3.53
CA VAL A 225 4.23 5.69 -2.61
C VAL A 225 3.12 6.45 -3.34
N VAL A 226 3.46 7.34 -4.27
CA VAL A 226 2.43 8.01 -5.09
C VAL A 226 1.73 7.03 -6.03
N LEU A 227 2.44 6.01 -6.54
CA LEU A 227 1.82 4.93 -7.31
C LEU A 227 0.92 4.05 -6.44
N ASP A 228 1.31 3.77 -5.19
CA ASP A 228 0.50 3.04 -4.22
C ASP A 228 -0.82 3.78 -3.94
N ASP A 229 -0.76 5.07 -3.64
CA ASP A 229 -1.95 5.92 -3.48
C ASP A 229 -2.82 5.97 -4.75
N LEU A 230 -2.21 6.03 -5.93
CA LEU A 230 -2.93 5.96 -7.21
C LEU A 230 -3.66 4.61 -7.36
N ALA A 231 -3.08 3.53 -6.85
CA ALA A 231 -3.65 2.18 -6.88
C ALA A 231 -4.74 1.94 -5.82
N GLN A 232 -5.25 2.98 -5.15
CA GLN A 232 -6.34 2.88 -4.19
C GLN A 232 -7.65 3.42 -4.79
N PRO A 233 -8.83 2.79 -4.62
CA PRO A 233 -10.10 3.40 -4.99
C PRO A 233 -10.39 4.67 -4.15
N PRO A 234 -10.92 5.75 -4.76
CA PRO A 234 -11.27 5.94 -6.18
C PRO A 234 -10.14 6.60 -7.01
N SER A 235 -8.90 6.57 -6.54
CA SER A 235 -7.77 7.32 -7.09
C SER A 235 -7.19 6.79 -8.40
N TYR A 236 -7.57 5.60 -8.88
CA TYR A 236 -6.99 4.94 -10.06
C TYR A 236 -6.75 5.80 -11.31
N SER A 237 -7.56 6.83 -11.53
CA SER A 237 -7.44 7.75 -12.68
C SER A 237 -7.23 9.21 -12.25
N SER A 238 -6.69 9.42 -11.05
CA SER A 238 -6.47 10.74 -10.48
C SER A 238 -5.40 11.49 -11.26
N LEU A 239 -5.82 12.53 -11.99
CA LEU A 239 -4.92 13.43 -12.72
C LEU A 239 -3.91 14.12 -11.80
N ASN A 240 -4.27 14.31 -10.52
CA ASN A 240 -3.38 14.88 -9.51
C ASN A 240 -2.15 13.97 -9.29
N HIS A 241 -2.39 12.68 -9.04
CA HIS A 241 -1.33 11.70 -8.79
C HIS A 241 -0.49 11.50 -10.05
N ILE A 242 -1.13 11.40 -11.22
CA ILE A 242 -0.43 11.26 -12.51
C ILE A 242 0.50 12.45 -12.76
N ALA A 243 0.05 13.69 -12.52
CA ALA A 243 0.89 14.88 -12.71
C ALA A 243 2.11 14.91 -11.77
N VAL A 244 1.95 14.44 -10.53
CA VAL A 244 3.05 14.30 -9.57
C VAL A 244 4.01 13.17 -9.99
N LEU A 245 3.49 12.02 -10.41
CA LEU A 245 4.29 10.90 -10.94
C LEU A 245 5.13 11.33 -12.15
N ASP A 246 4.54 12.06 -13.09
CA ASP A 246 5.22 12.53 -14.30
C ASP A 246 6.45 13.38 -13.97
N GLU A 247 6.32 14.28 -12.98
CA GLU A 247 7.45 15.11 -12.55
C GLU A 247 8.50 14.29 -11.79
N LEU A 248 8.10 13.34 -10.94
CA LEU A 248 9.04 12.44 -10.26
C LEU A 248 9.83 11.59 -11.26
N ILE A 249 9.16 11.02 -12.27
CA ILE A 249 9.78 10.27 -13.37
C ILE A 249 10.77 11.15 -14.14
N LEU A 250 10.38 12.39 -14.46
CA LEU A 250 11.26 13.34 -15.16
C LEU A 250 12.54 13.62 -14.38
N ARG A 251 12.45 13.81 -13.05
CA ARG A 251 13.61 14.06 -12.18
C ARG A 251 14.53 12.85 -12.10
N LEU A 252 13.94 11.66 -12.05
CA LEU A 252 14.68 10.41 -12.07
C LEU A 252 15.42 10.21 -13.40
N ALA A 253 14.76 10.49 -14.52
CA ALA A 253 15.34 10.42 -15.86
C ALA A 253 16.48 11.44 -16.07
N LYS A 254 16.39 12.61 -15.43
CA LYS A 254 17.47 13.62 -15.42
C LYS A 254 18.66 13.25 -14.53
N ASN A 255 18.54 12.18 -13.74
CA ASN A 255 19.60 11.72 -12.84
C ASN A 255 20.06 12.82 -11.86
N GLU A 256 19.12 13.65 -11.37
CA GLU A 256 19.43 14.81 -10.53
C GLU A 256 19.99 14.43 -9.15
N ILE A 257 19.64 13.24 -8.66
CA ILE A 257 20.37 12.52 -7.61
C ILE A 257 21.05 11.38 -8.34
N THR A 258 22.36 11.18 -8.13
CA THR A 258 23.03 10.05 -8.79
C THR A 258 22.89 8.77 -7.96
N PRO A 259 22.70 7.59 -8.57
CA PRO A 259 22.55 6.31 -7.87
C PRO A 259 23.65 5.98 -6.85
N ASN A 260 24.87 6.45 -7.08
CA ASN A 260 26.03 6.16 -6.24
C ASN A 260 26.46 7.35 -5.38
N GLN A 261 25.60 8.36 -5.25
CA GLN A 261 25.96 9.60 -4.58
C GLN A 261 26.30 9.34 -3.10
N PRO A 262 27.52 9.68 -2.63
CA PRO A 262 27.88 9.52 -1.24
C PRO A 262 27.10 10.50 -0.37
N THR A 263 26.21 9.98 0.47
CA THR A 263 25.32 10.78 1.31
C THR A 263 25.23 10.20 2.71
N LEU A 264 25.07 11.07 3.70
CA LEU A 264 24.70 10.69 5.06
C LEU A 264 23.28 11.20 5.33
N LEU A 265 22.29 10.44 4.88
CA LEU A 265 20.89 10.75 5.17
C LEU A 265 20.53 10.16 6.53
N THR A 266 20.41 11.02 7.55
CA THR A 266 20.03 10.60 8.91
C THR A 266 18.52 10.68 9.16
N GLU A 267 17.81 11.44 8.33
CA GLU A 267 16.37 11.69 8.45
C GLU A 267 15.72 11.72 7.07
N PHE A 268 14.42 11.39 7.02
CA PHE A 268 13.65 11.51 5.79
C PHE A 268 13.49 12.98 5.38
N PRO A 269 13.59 13.33 4.08
CA PRO A 269 13.33 14.70 3.65
C PRO A 269 11.92 15.17 4.01
N LYS A 270 11.79 16.40 4.51
CA LYS A 270 10.50 16.99 4.90
C LYS A 270 9.56 17.13 3.70
N SER A 271 10.14 17.35 2.52
CA SER A 271 9.37 17.45 1.27
C SER A 271 8.64 16.16 0.90
N PHE A 272 9.05 14.98 1.41
CA PHE A 272 8.42 13.70 1.09
C PHE A 272 6.92 13.69 1.40
N GLN A 273 6.54 13.97 2.65
CA GLN A 273 5.12 13.98 3.05
C GLN A 273 4.34 15.05 2.28
N THR A 274 4.98 16.20 2.03
CA THR A 274 4.34 17.29 1.28
C THR A 274 4.02 16.87 -0.16
N ILE A 275 4.86 16.05 -0.81
CA ILE A 275 4.59 15.53 -2.16
C ILE A 275 3.38 14.60 -2.16
N ILE A 276 3.28 13.71 -1.17
CA ILE A 276 2.13 12.80 -1.00
C ILE A 276 0.85 13.62 -0.80
N ASP A 277 0.87 14.58 0.13
CA ASP A 277 -0.29 15.43 0.40
C ASP A 277 -0.69 16.28 -0.83
N LEU A 278 0.28 16.72 -1.62
CA LEU A 278 0.03 17.42 -2.88
C LEU A 278 -0.65 16.51 -3.91
N SER A 279 -0.24 15.24 -4.03
CA SER A 279 -0.88 14.30 -4.96
C SER A 279 -2.37 14.06 -4.62
N ARG A 280 -2.74 14.23 -3.35
CA ARG A 280 -4.13 14.14 -2.85
C ARG A 280 -4.89 15.47 -2.96
N THR A 281 -4.21 16.59 -3.26
CA THR A 281 -4.82 17.91 -3.32
C THR A 281 -5.65 18.08 -4.60
N PRO A 282 -6.95 18.41 -4.51
CA PRO A 282 -7.80 18.60 -5.69
C PRO A 282 -7.22 19.65 -6.66
N GLN A 283 -7.23 19.33 -7.95
CA GLN A 283 -6.86 20.23 -9.04
C GLN A 283 -5.38 20.65 -9.06
N ILE A 284 -4.50 19.97 -8.33
CA ILE A 284 -3.05 20.28 -8.27
C ILE A 284 -2.37 20.21 -9.64
N GLN A 285 -2.87 19.37 -10.56
CA GLN A 285 -2.40 19.25 -11.94
C GLN A 285 -2.50 20.57 -12.74
N ASN A 286 -3.37 21.49 -12.31
CA ASN A 286 -3.53 22.80 -12.93
C ASN A 286 -2.52 23.85 -12.41
N THR A 287 -1.71 23.49 -11.42
CA THR A 287 -0.69 24.37 -10.79
C THR A 287 0.69 23.70 -10.79
N PRO A 288 1.29 23.46 -11.98
CA PRO A 288 2.53 22.71 -12.12
C PRO A 288 3.70 23.29 -11.34
N GLU A 289 3.81 24.59 -11.25
CA GLU A 289 4.83 25.30 -10.47
C GLU A 289 4.85 24.88 -9.00
N ARG A 290 3.69 24.56 -8.40
CA ARG A 290 3.59 24.21 -6.99
C ARG A 290 4.22 22.86 -6.70
N TYR A 291 3.78 21.80 -7.37
CA TYR A 291 4.33 20.46 -7.13
C TYR A 291 5.77 20.33 -7.66
N ARG A 292 6.12 20.99 -8.77
CA ARG A 292 7.50 21.06 -9.26
C ARG A 292 8.45 21.67 -8.23
N SER A 293 8.02 22.74 -7.56
CA SER A 293 8.83 23.41 -6.54
C SER A 293 9.13 22.50 -5.34
N VAL A 294 8.11 21.76 -4.86
CA VAL A 294 8.26 20.83 -3.74
C VAL A 294 9.12 19.62 -4.12
N ILE A 295 8.91 19.03 -5.31
CA ILE A 295 9.76 17.94 -5.80
C ILE A 295 11.21 18.39 -5.98
N ALA A 296 11.44 19.60 -6.49
CA ALA A 296 12.79 20.17 -6.54
C ALA A 296 13.37 20.40 -5.13
N SER A 297 12.53 20.66 -4.12
CA SER A 297 12.98 20.75 -2.72
C SER A 297 13.41 19.40 -2.18
N LEU A 298 12.68 18.32 -2.47
CA LEU A 298 13.10 16.95 -2.14
C LEU A 298 14.50 16.66 -2.68
N VAL A 299 14.74 16.94 -3.96
CA VAL A 299 16.06 16.75 -4.59
C VAL A 299 17.13 17.58 -3.86
N ARG A 300 16.87 18.87 -3.59
CA ARG A 300 17.81 19.73 -2.86
C ARG A 300 18.09 19.25 -1.44
N GLU A 301 17.09 18.76 -0.72
CA GLU A 301 17.25 18.21 0.63
C GLU A 301 18.17 16.99 0.61
N VAL A 302 17.93 16.05 -0.30
CA VAL A 302 18.80 14.87 -0.48
C VAL A 302 20.23 15.28 -0.85
N LEU A 303 20.40 16.23 -1.78
CA LEU A 303 21.72 16.70 -2.21
C LEU A 303 22.47 17.44 -1.08
N ARG A 304 21.79 18.18 -0.21
CA ARG A 304 22.42 18.85 0.95
C ARG A 304 22.91 17.86 2.01
N SER A 305 22.31 16.67 2.07
CA SER A 305 22.79 15.56 2.91
C SER A 305 23.94 14.77 2.26
N SER A 306 24.43 15.20 1.09
CA SER A 306 25.63 14.63 0.48
C SER A 306 26.87 14.99 1.27
N ILE A 307 27.75 14.01 1.49
CA ILE A 307 29.05 14.27 2.09
C ILE A 307 29.90 14.92 0.99
N THR A 308 29.88 16.26 0.91
CA THR A 308 30.86 17.00 0.11
C THR A 308 32.15 17.08 0.90
N GLY A 309 32.96 16.01 0.85
CA GLY A 309 34.30 16.02 1.45
C GLY A 309 34.76 14.69 2.00
N VAL A 310 35.35 13.87 1.14
CA VAL A 310 36.57 13.14 1.47
C VAL A 310 37.50 13.39 0.29
N GLY A 311 38.58 14.13 0.54
CA GLY A 311 39.63 14.41 -0.45
C GLY A 311 40.42 13.17 -0.82
#